data_AF-A0A9D0BZV1-F1
#
_entry.id   AF-A0A9D0BZV1-F1
#
_cell.length_a   1.000
_cell.length_b   1.000
_cell.length_c   1.000
_cell.angle_alpha   90.00
_cell.angle_beta   90.00
_cell.angle_gamma   90.00
#
_symmetry.space_group_name_H-M   'P 1'
#
loop_
_entity.id
_entity.type
_entity.pdbx_description
1 polymer ?
#
loop_
_entity_poly.entity_id
_entity_poly.type
_entity_poly.pdbx_seq_one_letter_code
_entity_poly.pdbx_strand_id
1 'polypeptide(L)'
;MSFNDIFMLFPSPLVSGLAWFIILTAVFYIARVHAHRAIRSFTRVIHNAMRLSAQSVRRAEQRLVARNTEVLLTQGREATEHIIEREFDRINDTVQKDLSEYPALHRLLSEEITRIDEDYQESTDVPPAPPGWLKAVEAVAKVPGSKGDPMVGQILEDIHQSMIKANTRATEEYRKASHKRHQLLNRMMPHWRKVAQTLAQVDKNISSLLQRSVTIDRHMEQYENILAGSERAVQRLSSSSLTQFFISAFVLAIAVGGAIINFNLIARPMAEMVGGTSRIMGFQTAEIAALVIILVEVAMGLFLMESMRITRLFPLIGALNDKLRVRMIWITFGILLALACVEAGLAYMRELLMQDAAATRALLREDGVEVVESSYLWITTAAQMGMGFILPFALTFVAIPLESFVHSLRTVMGILLVALLRSLIWLLRLFGNVARFSGEMLVNFYDLFIFAPLWIERQIQQRQKQVAASRDEGTENSENVGYGSL
;
A
#
# COMPACT_ATOMS: atom_id res chain seq x y z
N MET A 1 -2.44 47.66 -63.08
CA MET A 1 -3.82 47.15 -62.99
C MET A 1 -4.07 46.83 -61.54
N SER A 2 -5.05 47.50 -60.92
CA SER A 2 -5.38 47.21 -59.53
C SER A 2 -6.08 45.85 -59.47
N PHE A 3 -5.97 45.13 -58.35
CA PHE A 3 -6.63 43.83 -58.17
C PHE A 3 -8.16 43.90 -58.43
N ASN A 4 -8.78 45.09 -58.31
CA ASN A 4 -10.20 45.32 -58.59
C ASN A 4 -10.55 45.29 -60.08
N ASP A 5 -9.63 45.67 -60.98
CA ASP A 5 -9.91 45.74 -62.42
C ASP A 5 -10.01 44.34 -63.05
N ILE A 6 -9.41 43.33 -62.41
CA ILE A 6 -9.43 41.92 -62.86
C ILE A 6 -10.80 41.26 -62.57
N PHE A 7 -11.53 41.74 -61.55
CA PHE A 7 -12.84 41.20 -61.17
C PHE A 7 -14.04 41.95 -61.78
N MET A 8 -13.81 43.05 -62.49
CA MET A 8 -14.84 43.82 -63.20
C MET A 8 -14.90 43.46 -64.69
N LEU A 9 -15.64 42.40 -65.03
CA LEU A 9 -15.96 42.01 -66.41
C LEU A 9 -16.89 43.02 -67.12
N PHE A 10 -17.63 43.83 -66.35
CA PHE A 10 -18.58 44.83 -66.84
C PHE A 10 -18.48 46.13 -66.03
N PRO A 11 -18.92 47.29 -66.58
CA PRO A 11 -18.83 48.60 -65.92
C PRO A 11 -19.63 48.71 -64.60
N SER A 12 -20.62 47.83 -64.39
CA SER A 12 -21.41 47.79 -63.16
C SER A 12 -20.97 46.62 -62.26
N PRO A 13 -20.63 46.89 -60.97
CA PRO A 13 -20.17 45.87 -60.03
C PRO A 13 -21.16 44.71 -59.84
N LEU A 14 -22.47 45.02 -59.87
CA LEU A 14 -23.55 44.04 -59.76
C LEU A 14 -23.59 43.05 -60.93
N VAL A 15 -23.38 43.52 -62.17
CA VAL A 15 -23.44 42.67 -63.37
C VAL A 15 -22.19 41.81 -63.47
N SER A 16 -21.02 42.35 -63.11
CA SER A 16 -19.80 41.55 -63.02
C SER A 16 -19.92 40.44 -61.97
N GLY A 17 -20.50 40.74 -60.81
CA GLY A 17 -20.76 39.73 -59.76
C GLY A 17 -21.70 38.61 -60.22
N LEU A 18 -22.77 38.95 -60.94
CA LEU A 18 -23.70 37.96 -61.52
C LEU A 18 -23.05 37.12 -62.62
N ALA A 19 -22.24 37.73 -63.48
CA ALA A 19 -21.51 37.02 -64.54
C ALA A 19 -20.52 36.00 -63.94
N TRP A 20 -19.75 36.43 -62.93
CA TRP A 20 -18.88 35.53 -62.18
C TRP A 20 -19.67 34.42 -61.50
N PHE A 21 -20.78 34.72 -60.84
CA PHE A 21 -21.64 33.71 -60.20
C PHE A 21 -22.10 32.63 -61.20
N ILE A 22 -22.52 33.00 -62.40
CA ILE A 22 -22.94 32.06 -63.46
C ILE A 22 -21.76 31.22 -63.96
N ILE A 23 -20.62 31.85 -64.25
CA ILE A 23 -19.40 31.15 -64.71
C ILE A 23 -18.95 30.14 -63.65
N LEU A 24 -18.89 30.56 -62.39
CA LEU A 24 -18.42 29.74 -61.27
C LEU A 24 -19.38 28.58 -60.99
N THR A 25 -20.69 28.80 -61.15
CA THR A 25 -21.71 27.74 -61.08
C THR A 25 -21.58 26.73 -62.23
N ALA A 26 -21.33 27.18 -63.45
CA ALA A 26 -21.14 26.30 -64.61
C ALA A 26 -19.86 25.43 -64.48
N VAL A 27 -18.76 26.03 -64.01
CA VAL A 27 -17.51 25.32 -63.73
C VAL A 27 -17.73 24.27 -62.64
N PHE A 28 -18.40 24.62 -61.53
CA PHE A 28 -18.70 23.66 -60.47
C PHE A 28 -19.63 22.53 -60.91
N TYR A 29 -20.59 22.80 -61.81
CA TYR A 29 -21.48 21.78 -62.36
C TYR A 29 -20.71 20.74 -63.20
N ILE A 30 -19.81 21.18 -64.08
CA ILE A 30 -18.99 20.28 -64.91
C ILE A 30 -18.04 19.45 -64.02
N ALA A 31 -17.43 20.09 -63.01
CA ALA A 31 -16.48 19.43 -62.12
C ALA A 31 -17.13 18.48 -61.10
N ARG A 32 -18.47 18.46 -60.98
CA ARG A 32 -19.23 17.78 -59.91
C ARG A 32 -18.82 16.33 -59.68
N VAL A 33 -18.73 15.51 -60.74
CA VAL A 33 -18.43 14.07 -60.61
C VAL A 33 -17.02 13.86 -60.05
N HIS A 34 -16.06 14.66 -60.53
CA HIS A 34 -14.68 14.61 -60.06
C HIS A 34 -14.55 15.14 -58.63
N ALA A 35 -15.24 16.23 -58.29
CA ALA A 35 -15.27 16.81 -56.94
C ALA A 35 -15.89 15.84 -55.92
N HIS A 36 -17.05 15.25 -56.21
CA HIS A 36 -17.68 14.25 -55.35
C HIS A 36 -16.79 13.02 -55.15
N ARG A 37 -16.18 12.53 -56.23
CA ARG A 37 -15.27 11.39 -56.15
C ARG A 37 -14.05 11.71 -55.30
N ALA A 38 -13.44 12.88 -55.49
CA ALA A 38 -12.27 13.36 -54.75
C ALA A 38 -12.57 13.55 -53.25
N ILE A 39 -13.66 14.23 -52.91
CA ILE A 39 -14.08 14.43 -51.50
C ILE A 39 -14.32 13.08 -50.84
N ARG A 40 -15.12 12.19 -51.46
CA ARG A 40 -15.42 10.86 -50.90
C ARG A 40 -14.20 9.95 -50.85
N SER A 41 -13.27 10.01 -51.79
CA SER A 41 -12.04 9.21 -51.73
C SER A 41 -11.12 9.73 -50.62
N PHE A 42 -10.96 11.05 -50.50
CA PHE A 42 -10.12 11.66 -49.50
C PHE A 42 -10.61 11.37 -48.08
N THR A 43 -11.90 11.56 -47.83
CA THR A 43 -12.49 11.26 -46.51
C THR A 43 -12.49 9.78 -46.18
N ARG A 44 -12.63 8.88 -47.18
CA ARG A 44 -12.43 7.44 -46.99
C ARG A 44 -10.99 7.08 -46.62
N VAL A 45 -9.99 7.70 -47.25
CA VAL A 45 -8.58 7.48 -46.89
C VAL A 45 -8.32 7.92 -45.46
N ILE A 46 -8.78 9.11 -45.06
CA ILE A 46 -8.65 9.60 -43.68
C ILE A 46 -9.35 8.64 -42.70
N HIS A 47 -10.58 8.24 -42.99
CA HIS A 47 -11.34 7.29 -42.15
C HIS A 47 -10.56 5.97 -41.96
N ASN A 48 -10.06 5.40 -43.05
CA ASN A 48 -9.32 4.14 -43.03
C ASN A 48 -7.98 4.28 -42.30
N ALA A 49 -7.25 5.38 -42.52
CA ALA A 49 -6.00 5.68 -41.82
C ALA A 49 -6.22 5.78 -40.31
N MET A 50 -7.24 6.53 -39.88
CA MET A 50 -7.60 6.65 -38.46
C MET A 50 -8.01 5.31 -37.83
N ARG A 51 -8.72 4.46 -38.59
CA ARG A 51 -9.11 3.11 -38.12
C ARG A 51 -7.91 2.18 -37.98
N LEU A 52 -6.95 2.23 -38.91
CA LEU A 52 -5.70 1.47 -38.83
C LEU A 52 -4.84 1.93 -37.65
N SER A 53 -4.71 3.24 -37.45
CA SER A 53 -4.03 3.82 -36.28
C SER A 53 -4.71 3.40 -34.97
N ALA A 54 -6.04 3.38 -34.91
CA ALA A 54 -6.75 2.90 -33.72
C ALA A 54 -6.46 1.42 -33.42
N GLN A 55 -6.29 0.58 -34.46
CA GLN A 55 -5.90 -0.83 -34.29
C GLN A 55 -4.45 -0.99 -33.83
N SER A 56 -3.52 -0.17 -34.34
CA SER A 56 -2.12 -0.22 -33.89
C SER A 56 -1.98 0.21 -32.43
N VAL A 57 -2.67 1.28 -32.02
CA VAL A 57 -2.72 1.74 -30.63
C VAL A 57 -3.37 0.69 -29.73
N ARG A 58 -4.44 0.01 -30.18
CA ARG A 58 -5.04 -1.11 -29.44
C ARG A 58 -4.06 -2.25 -29.17
N ARG A 59 -3.21 -2.61 -30.16
CA ARG A 59 -2.16 -3.63 -29.94
C ARG A 59 -1.08 -3.14 -28.95
N ALA A 60 -0.80 -1.85 -28.90
CA ALA A 60 0.11 -1.28 -27.91
C ALA A 60 -0.51 -1.31 -26.50
N GLU A 61 -1.80 -0.97 -26.38
CA GLU A 61 -2.55 -1.05 -25.13
C GLU A 61 -2.59 -2.48 -24.57
N GLN A 62 -2.91 -3.48 -25.39
CA GLN A 62 -2.92 -4.89 -24.97
C GLN A 62 -1.55 -5.38 -24.48
N ARG A 63 -0.47 -5.01 -25.19
CA ARG A 63 0.90 -5.34 -24.78
C ARG A 63 1.26 -4.69 -23.44
N LEU A 64 0.85 -3.44 -23.24
CA LEU A 64 1.10 -2.72 -22.00
C LEU A 64 0.30 -3.31 -20.83
N VAL A 65 -0.97 -3.67 -21.03
CA VAL A 65 -1.78 -4.34 -20.01
C VAL A 65 -1.13 -5.65 -19.57
N ALA A 66 -0.73 -6.50 -20.53
CA ALA A 66 -0.03 -7.74 -20.23
C ALA A 66 1.27 -7.50 -19.44
N ARG A 67 2.08 -6.52 -19.85
CA ARG A 67 3.33 -6.19 -19.17
C ARG A 67 3.11 -5.62 -17.76
N ASN A 68 2.10 -4.78 -17.58
CA ASN A 68 1.75 -4.24 -16.26
C ASN A 68 1.31 -5.35 -15.31
N THR A 69 0.47 -6.28 -15.77
CA THR A 69 0.04 -7.43 -14.97
C THR A 69 1.21 -8.33 -14.60
N GLU A 70 2.09 -8.65 -15.56
CA GLU A 70 3.29 -9.47 -15.32
C GLU A 70 4.21 -8.85 -14.28
N VAL A 71 4.49 -7.55 -14.40
CA VAL A 71 5.33 -6.82 -13.44
C VAL A 71 4.69 -6.78 -12.07
N LEU A 72 3.38 -6.49 -11.98
CA LEU A 72 2.66 -6.42 -10.72
C LEU A 72 2.65 -7.76 -9.98
N LEU A 73 2.44 -8.86 -10.71
CA LEU A 73 2.49 -10.21 -10.14
C LEU A 73 3.91 -10.60 -9.71
N THR A 74 4.92 -10.23 -10.50
CA THR A 74 6.33 -10.50 -10.15
C THR A 74 6.74 -9.77 -8.87
N GLN A 75 6.41 -8.48 -8.77
CA GLN A 75 6.68 -7.67 -7.58
C GLN A 75 5.89 -8.18 -6.37
N GLY A 76 4.61 -8.52 -6.56
CA GLY A 76 3.79 -9.12 -5.51
C GLY A 76 4.37 -10.44 -5.02
N ARG A 77 4.84 -11.29 -5.94
CA ARG A 77 5.48 -12.57 -5.63
C ARG A 77 6.74 -12.37 -4.80
N GLU A 78 7.67 -11.52 -5.24
CA GLU A 78 8.92 -11.23 -4.52
C GLU A 78 8.65 -10.67 -3.11
N ALA A 79 7.67 -9.76 -2.98
CA ALA A 79 7.30 -9.20 -1.69
C ALA A 79 6.72 -10.25 -0.74
N THR A 80 5.80 -11.11 -1.22
CA THR A 80 5.21 -12.18 -0.42
C THR A 80 6.23 -13.27 -0.08
N GLU A 81 7.12 -13.61 -1.00
CA GLU A 81 8.21 -14.58 -0.78
C GLU A 81 9.13 -14.12 0.36
N HIS A 82 9.52 -12.84 0.38
CA HIS A 82 10.31 -12.30 1.48
C HIS A 82 9.58 -12.25 2.82
N ILE A 83 8.25 -12.07 2.82
CA ILE A 83 7.46 -12.13 4.06
C ILE A 83 7.43 -13.56 4.57
N ILE A 84 7.21 -14.53 3.67
CA ILE A 84 7.18 -15.95 3.98
C ILE A 84 8.54 -16.41 4.52
N GLU A 85 9.64 -16.07 3.86
CA GLU A 85 11.01 -16.39 4.28
C GLU A 85 11.30 -15.89 5.71
N ARG A 86 10.95 -14.63 6.01
CA ARG A 86 11.13 -14.07 7.35
C ARG A 86 10.26 -14.73 8.42
N GLU A 87 9.02 -15.09 8.08
CA GLU A 87 8.16 -15.80 9.03
C GLU A 87 8.66 -17.23 9.26
N PHE A 88 9.19 -17.90 8.24
CA PHE A 88 9.85 -19.20 8.40
C PHE A 88 11.07 -19.12 9.31
N ASP A 89 11.97 -18.15 9.10
CA ASP A 89 13.13 -17.93 9.98
C ASP A 89 12.67 -17.68 11.43
N ARG A 90 11.67 -16.80 11.61
CA ARG A 90 11.13 -16.50 12.94
C ARG A 90 10.50 -17.72 13.61
N ILE A 91 9.80 -18.55 12.86
CA ILE A 91 9.19 -19.79 13.38
C ILE A 91 10.28 -20.81 13.69
N ASN A 92 11.31 -20.94 12.86
CA ASN A 92 12.45 -21.79 13.13
C ASN A 92 13.13 -21.40 14.44
N ASP A 93 13.42 -20.12 14.67
CA ASP A 93 14.00 -19.61 15.92
C ASP A 93 13.11 -19.94 17.13
N THR A 94 11.79 -19.81 16.96
CA THR A 94 10.81 -20.07 18.02
C THR A 94 10.72 -21.56 18.34
N VAL A 95 10.64 -22.40 17.30
CA VAL A 95 10.60 -23.87 17.42
C VAL A 95 11.90 -24.36 18.05
N GLN A 96 13.05 -23.86 17.62
CA GLN A 96 14.33 -24.23 18.20
C GLN A 96 14.40 -23.86 19.69
N LYS A 97 13.91 -22.67 20.06
CA LYS A 97 13.82 -22.24 21.45
C LYS A 97 12.87 -23.14 22.26
N ASP A 98 11.64 -23.32 21.80
CA ASP A 98 10.61 -24.07 22.53
C ASP A 98 10.99 -25.56 22.67
N LEU A 99 11.57 -26.17 21.63
CA LEU A 99 12.10 -27.54 21.68
C LEU A 99 13.31 -27.66 22.59
N SER A 100 14.14 -26.62 22.74
CA SER A 100 15.27 -26.64 23.68
C SER A 100 14.83 -26.58 25.15
N GLU A 101 13.71 -25.92 25.44
CA GLU A 101 13.14 -25.83 26.79
C GLU A 101 12.31 -27.08 27.16
N TYR A 102 11.81 -27.83 26.17
CA TYR A 102 10.95 -28.98 26.38
C TYR A 102 11.57 -30.09 27.26
N PRO A 103 12.83 -30.54 27.07
CA PRO A 103 13.45 -31.53 27.96
C PRO A 103 13.51 -31.09 29.43
N ALA A 104 13.73 -29.80 29.69
CA ALA A 104 13.77 -29.26 31.04
C ALA A 104 12.38 -29.25 31.69
N LEU A 105 11.35 -28.84 30.94
CA LEU A 105 9.96 -28.91 31.39
C LEU A 105 9.53 -30.35 31.65
N HIS A 106 9.90 -31.28 30.76
CA HIS A 106 9.61 -32.70 30.91
C HIS A 106 10.30 -33.30 32.14
N ARG A 107 11.58 -32.97 32.38
CA ARG A 107 12.31 -33.41 33.58
C ARG A 107 11.64 -32.90 34.85
N LEU A 108 11.28 -31.62 34.88
CA LEU A 108 10.64 -31.00 36.05
C LEU A 108 9.26 -31.62 36.32
N LEU A 109 8.48 -31.87 35.28
CA LEU A 109 7.19 -32.58 35.38
C LEU A 109 7.39 -33.98 35.98
N SER A 110 8.35 -34.76 35.46
CA SER A 110 8.65 -36.10 35.95
C SER A 110 9.13 -36.10 37.41
N GLU A 111 10.02 -35.18 37.80
CA GLU A 111 10.50 -35.05 39.18
C GLU A 111 9.38 -34.72 40.17
N GLU A 112 8.48 -33.80 39.80
CA GLU A 112 7.35 -33.42 40.64
C GLU A 112 6.32 -34.56 40.74
N ILE A 113 6.09 -35.33 39.67
CA ILE A 113 5.24 -36.53 39.69
C ILE A 113 5.85 -37.62 40.58
N THR A 114 7.15 -37.88 40.48
CA THR A 114 7.82 -38.89 41.34
C THR A 114 7.70 -38.53 42.82
N ARG A 115 7.88 -37.25 43.18
CA ARG A 115 7.70 -36.80 44.58
C ARG A 115 6.26 -36.97 45.08
N ILE A 116 5.28 -36.70 44.22
CA ILE A 116 3.86 -36.95 44.53
C ILE A 116 3.65 -38.46 44.76
N ASP A 117 4.24 -39.33 43.96
CA ASP A 117 4.11 -40.78 44.12
C ASP A 117 4.77 -41.27 45.42
N GLU A 118 5.97 -40.77 45.75
CA GLU A 118 6.67 -41.08 47.01
C GLU A 118 5.86 -40.66 48.24
N ASP A 119 5.39 -39.40 48.29
CA ASP A 119 4.55 -38.88 49.39
C ASP A 119 3.22 -39.66 49.48
N TYR A 120 2.66 -40.08 48.34
CA TYR A 120 1.45 -40.90 48.30
C TYR A 120 1.67 -42.30 48.86
N GLN A 121 2.76 -42.97 48.47
CA GLN A 121 3.13 -44.29 49.01
C GLN A 121 3.35 -44.22 50.54
N GLU A 122 4.07 -43.20 51.04
CA GLU A 122 4.26 -43.00 52.48
C GLU A 122 2.97 -42.67 53.24
N SER A 123 1.95 -42.17 52.54
CA SER A 123 0.63 -41.86 53.11
C SER A 123 -0.30 -43.08 53.21
N THR A 124 0.11 -44.25 52.71
CA THR A 124 -0.70 -45.48 52.72
C THR A 124 -0.61 -46.18 54.09
N ASP A 125 -1.75 -46.51 54.68
CA ASP A 125 -1.85 -47.03 56.06
C ASP A 125 -1.90 -48.56 56.12
N VAL A 126 -1.39 -49.15 57.20
CA VAL A 126 -1.71 -50.52 57.64
C VAL A 126 -2.43 -50.38 58.98
N PRO A 127 -3.74 -50.69 59.07
CA PRO A 127 -4.50 -50.53 60.31
C PRO A 127 -3.80 -51.26 61.47
N PRO A 128 -3.71 -50.66 62.66
CA PRO A 128 -3.12 -51.35 63.81
C PRO A 128 -3.96 -52.60 64.08
N ALA A 129 -3.30 -53.77 64.15
CA ALA A 129 -3.98 -55.02 64.42
C ALA A 129 -4.72 -54.92 65.77
N PRO A 130 -5.99 -55.37 65.85
CA PRO A 130 -6.72 -55.36 67.11
C PRO A 130 -5.94 -56.19 68.14
N PRO A 131 -5.76 -55.69 69.36
CA PRO A 131 -4.93 -56.37 70.33
C PRO A 131 -5.54 -57.74 70.66
N GLY A 132 -4.70 -58.78 70.76
CA GLY A 132 -5.09 -60.19 70.91
C GLY A 132 -5.85 -60.55 72.20
N TRP A 133 -6.30 -59.56 72.96
CA TRP A 133 -7.03 -59.70 74.23
C TRP A 133 -8.35 -60.45 74.09
N LEU A 134 -8.95 -60.50 72.89
CA LEU A 134 -10.15 -61.32 72.65
C LEU A 134 -9.91 -62.78 73.04
N LYS A 135 -8.75 -63.34 72.67
CA LYS A 135 -8.36 -64.72 73.01
C LYS A 135 -8.02 -64.87 74.50
N ALA A 136 -7.46 -63.84 75.11
CA ALA A 136 -7.12 -63.85 76.54
C ALA A 136 -8.37 -63.77 77.44
N VAL A 137 -9.34 -62.93 77.09
CA VAL A 137 -10.64 -62.83 77.78
C VAL A 137 -11.43 -64.12 77.61
N GLU A 138 -11.43 -64.71 76.41
CA GLU A 138 -12.08 -65.99 76.14
C GLU A 138 -11.46 -67.16 76.93
N ALA A 139 -10.14 -67.12 77.16
CA ALA A 139 -9.44 -68.10 77.99
C ALA A 139 -9.78 -67.98 79.48
N VAL A 140 -9.88 -66.75 80.02
CA VAL A 140 -10.26 -66.51 81.42
C VAL A 140 -11.73 -66.83 81.69
N ALA A 141 -12.63 -66.57 80.73
CA ALA A 141 -14.04 -66.91 80.83
C ALA A 141 -14.32 -68.42 80.87
N LYS A 142 -13.39 -69.26 80.40
CA LYS A 142 -13.50 -70.74 80.38
C LYS A 142 -13.01 -71.40 81.68
N VAL A 143 -12.51 -70.65 82.67
CA VAL A 143 -12.04 -71.20 83.95
C VAL A 143 -13.25 -71.58 84.86
N PRO A 144 -13.42 -72.85 85.26
CA PRO A 144 -14.53 -73.29 86.11
C PRO A 144 -14.34 -72.87 87.58
N GLY A 145 -15.37 -72.29 88.21
CA GLY A 145 -15.35 -71.79 89.60
C GLY A 145 -15.33 -70.26 89.75
N SER A 146 -15.34 -69.53 88.64
CA SER A 146 -15.12 -68.07 88.50
C SER A 146 -16.22 -67.14 89.04
N LYS A 147 -17.33 -67.64 89.59
CA LYS A 147 -18.40 -66.79 90.15
C LYS A 147 -18.17 -66.57 91.65
N GLY A 148 -17.53 -65.45 91.99
CA GLY A 148 -17.37 -64.98 93.37
C GLY A 148 -15.96 -65.08 93.95
N ASP A 149 -14.98 -65.53 93.17
CA ASP A 149 -13.57 -65.55 93.58
C ASP A 149 -12.94 -64.15 93.41
N PRO A 150 -12.47 -63.50 94.49
CA PRO A 150 -11.81 -62.19 94.44
C PRO A 150 -10.61 -62.16 93.47
N MET A 151 -9.92 -63.28 93.29
CA MET A 151 -8.73 -63.37 92.44
C MET A 151 -9.08 -63.33 90.94
N VAL A 152 -10.18 -63.95 90.53
CA VAL A 152 -10.68 -63.87 89.13
C VAL A 152 -11.24 -62.48 88.83
N GLY A 153 -11.91 -61.85 89.80
CA GLY A 153 -12.35 -60.46 89.69
C GLY A 153 -11.18 -59.49 89.49
N GLN A 154 -10.09 -59.69 90.24
CA GLN A 154 -8.87 -58.88 90.11
C GLN A 154 -8.15 -59.09 88.76
N ILE A 155 -8.11 -60.33 88.25
CA ILE A 155 -7.56 -60.64 86.92
C ILE A 155 -8.40 -60.00 85.80
N LEU A 156 -9.73 -60.07 85.89
CA LEU A 156 -10.62 -59.42 84.91
C LEU A 156 -10.50 -57.90 84.94
N GLU A 157 -10.34 -57.30 86.13
CA GLU A 157 -10.08 -55.87 86.29
C GLU A 157 -8.72 -55.50 85.67
N ASP A 158 -7.66 -56.28 85.90
CA ASP A 158 -6.34 -56.05 85.29
C ASP A 158 -6.38 -56.18 83.75
N ILE A 159 -7.14 -57.15 83.22
CA ILE A 159 -7.36 -57.30 81.77
C ILE A 159 -8.15 -56.10 81.22
N HIS A 160 -9.18 -55.64 81.93
CA HIS A 160 -9.96 -54.47 81.55
C HIS A 160 -9.09 -53.20 81.51
N GLN A 161 -8.30 -52.94 82.56
CA GLN A 161 -7.36 -51.82 82.63
C GLN A 161 -6.29 -51.90 81.53
N SER A 162 -5.76 -53.10 81.25
CA SER A 162 -4.81 -53.34 80.15
C SER A 162 -5.44 -53.10 78.77
N MET A 163 -6.68 -53.53 78.56
CA MET A 163 -7.43 -53.32 77.33
C MET A 163 -7.73 -51.83 77.10
N ILE A 164 -8.12 -51.09 78.15
CA ILE A 164 -8.30 -49.64 78.09
C ILE A 164 -6.98 -48.96 77.73
N LYS A 165 -5.87 -49.32 78.39
CA LYS A 165 -4.54 -48.78 78.06
C LYS A 165 -4.12 -49.08 76.63
N ALA A 166 -4.34 -50.31 76.14
CA ALA A 166 -4.02 -50.71 74.79
C ALA A 166 -4.90 -49.99 73.75
N ASN A 167 -6.20 -49.83 74.02
CA ASN A 167 -7.11 -49.09 73.15
C ASN A 167 -6.73 -47.61 73.09
N THR A 168 -6.51 -46.95 74.23
CA THR A 168 -6.07 -45.55 74.30
C THR A 168 -4.76 -45.35 73.54
N ARG A 169 -3.80 -46.27 73.70
CA ARG A 169 -2.54 -46.25 72.95
C ARG A 169 -2.75 -46.45 71.44
N ALA A 170 -3.58 -47.41 71.04
CA ALA A 170 -3.91 -47.64 69.62
C ALA A 170 -4.63 -46.44 69.00
N THR A 171 -5.54 -45.78 69.75
CA THR A 171 -6.21 -44.55 69.27
C THR A 171 -5.24 -43.38 69.18
N GLU A 172 -4.30 -43.23 70.11
CA GLU A 172 -3.24 -42.22 70.01
C GLU A 172 -2.28 -42.49 68.85
N GLU A 173 -1.85 -43.73 68.64
CA GLU A 173 -1.01 -44.13 67.52
C GLU A 173 -1.74 -43.91 66.18
N TYR A 174 -3.03 -44.27 66.09
CA TYR A 174 -3.86 -44.02 64.92
C TYR A 174 -4.06 -42.53 64.66
N ARG A 175 -4.28 -41.71 65.71
CA ARG A 175 -4.36 -40.24 65.59
C ARG A 175 -3.04 -39.65 65.10
N LYS A 176 -1.90 -40.12 65.62
CA LYS A 176 -0.56 -39.69 65.17
C LYS A 176 -0.31 -40.07 63.71
N ALA A 177 -0.64 -41.30 63.31
CA ALA A 177 -0.54 -41.78 61.94
C ALA A 177 -1.43 -40.96 60.98
N SER A 178 -2.69 -40.74 61.36
CA SER A 178 -3.63 -39.89 60.60
C SER A 178 -3.13 -38.46 60.46
N HIS A 179 -2.56 -37.88 61.52
CA HIS A 179 -2.00 -36.53 61.46
C HIS A 179 -0.79 -36.47 60.52
N LYS A 180 0.13 -37.44 60.60
CA LYS A 180 1.29 -37.56 59.70
C LYS A 180 0.84 -37.69 58.24
N ARG A 181 -0.19 -38.50 57.98
CA ARG A 181 -0.78 -38.68 56.65
C ARG A 181 -1.38 -37.39 56.10
N HIS A 182 -2.14 -36.66 56.90
CA HIS A 182 -2.67 -35.36 56.50
C HIS A 182 -1.56 -34.34 56.23
N GLN A 183 -0.45 -34.38 56.98
CA GLN A 183 0.72 -33.54 56.69
C GLN A 183 1.37 -33.90 55.35
N LEU A 184 1.56 -35.20 55.05
CA LEU A 184 2.09 -35.67 53.76
C LEU A 184 1.18 -35.23 52.60
N LEU A 185 -0.13 -35.48 52.70
CA LEU A 185 -1.10 -35.04 51.69
C LEU A 185 -1.10 -33.51 51.49
N ASN A 186 -0.94 -32.73 52.58
CA ASN A 186 -0.83 -31.28 52.48
C ASN A 186 0.48 -30.84 51.81
N ARG A 187 1.57 -31.59 51.99
CA ARG A 187 2.88 -31.34 51.36
C ARG A 187 2.88 -31.63 49.85
N MET A 188 1.99 -32.50 49.38
CA MET A 188 1.79 -32.78 47.95
C MET A 188 1.10 -31.62 47.19
N MET A 189 0.33 -30.76 47.86
CA MET A 189 -0.42 -29.67 47.20
C MET A 189 0.47 -28.72 46.39
N PRO A 190 1.61 -28.22 46.90
CA PRO A 190 2.59 -27.48 46.10
C PRO A 190 3.09 -28.21 44.85
N HIS A 191 3.31 -29.53 44.93
CA HIS A 191 3.77 -30.34 43.80
C HIS A 191 2.71 -30.42 42.69
N TRP A 192 1.44 -30.65 43.05
CA TRP A 192 0.32 -30.59 42.10
C TRP A 192 0.17 -29.22 41.42
N ARG A 193 0.37 -28.13 42.16
CA ARG A 193 0.36 -26.78 41.59
C ARG A 193 1.48 -26.57 40.57
N LYS A 194 2.68 -27.07 40.85
CA LYS A 194 3.81 -26.99 39.90
C LYS A 194 3.57 -27.82 38.65
N VAL A 195 3.07 -29.05 38.77
CA VAL A 195 2.66 -29.89 37.63
C VAL A 195 1.68 -29.15 36.73
N ALA A 196 0.64 -28.53 37.32
CA ALA A 196 -0.33 -27.73 36.58
C ALA A 196 0.32 -26.51 35.88
N GLN A 197 1.24 -25.81 36.55
CA GLN A 197 1.98 -24.68 35.97
C GLN A 197 2.88 -25.12 34.79
N THR A 198 3.58 -26.25 34.93
CA THR A 198 4.44 -26.78 33.86
C THR A 198 3.62 -27.20 32.64
N LEU A 199 2.49 -27.89 32.85
CA LEU A 199 1.57 -28.23 31.77
C LEU A 199 0.97 -26.99 31.09
N ALA A 200 0.61 -25.97 31.86
CA ALA A 200 0.12 -24.70 31.31
C ALA A 200 1.19 -23.97 30.47
N GLN A 201 2.47 -24.08 30.86
CA GLN A 201 3.57 -23.53 30.07
C GLN A 201 3.75 -24.28 28.75
N VAL A 202 3.65 -25.61 28.76
CA VAL A 202 3.69 -26.44 27.53
C VAL A 202 2.53 -26.09 26.61
N ASP A 203 1.31 -25.98 27.13
CA ASP A 203 0.12 -25.58 26.37
C ASP A 203 0.29 -24.21 25.72
N LYS A 204 0.85 -23.24 26.44
CA LYS A 204 1.14 -21.90 25.93
C LYS A 204 2.16 -21.93 24.77
N ASN A 205 3.22 -22.72 24.90
CA ASN A 205 4.24 -22.86 23.85
C ASN A 205 3.63 -23.50 22.59
N ILE A 206 2.85 -24.59 22.74
CA ILE A 206 2.16 -25.25 21.63
C ILE A 206 1.15 -24.30 20.96
N SER A 207 0.33 -23.60 21.74
CA SER A 207 -0.65 -22.63 21.24
C SER A 207 0.01 -21.50 20.45
N SER A 208 1.15 -21.00 20.92
CA SER A 208 1.95 -20.00 20.21
C SER A 208 2.44 -20.51 18.84
N LEU A 209 2.91 -21.77 18.77
CA LEU A 209 3.32 -22.39 17.50
C LEU A 209 2.14 -22.57 16.54
N LEU A 210 0.98 -23.02 17.02
CA LEU A 210 -0.23 -23.17 16.20
C LEU A 210 -0.70 -21.83 15.63
N GLN A 211 -0.75 -20.77 16.43
CA GLN A 211 -1.16 -19.43 15.98
C GLN A 211 -0.23 -18.88 14.88
N ARG A 212 1.07 -19.18 14.97
CA ARG A 212 2.07 -18.80 13.98
C ARG A 212 1.90 -19.59 12.67
N SER A 213 1.59 -20.89 12.74
CA SER A 213 1.27 -21.71 11.56
C SER A 213 0.11 -21.13 10.75
N VAL A 214 -0.97 -20.71 11.42
CA VAL A 214 -2.14 -20.09 10.74
C VAL A 214 -1.75 -18.81 9.98
N THR A 215 -0.78 -18.07 10.50
CA THR A 215 -0.29 -16.84 9.84
C THR A 215 0.50 -17.18 8.58
N ILE A 216 1.35 -18.21 8.62
CA ILE A 216 2.02 -18.75 7.43
C ILE A 216 1.01 -19.22 6.40
N ASP A 217 0.01 -20.02 6.80
CA ASP A 217 -0.97 -20.57 5.85
C ASP A 217 -1.67 -19.45 5.08
N ARG A 218 -2.02 -18.35 5.75
CA ARG A 218 -2.59 -17.17 5.10
C ARG A 218 -1.62 -16.51 4.11
N HIS A 219 -0.34 -16.41 4.43
CA HIS A 219 0.67 -15.87 3.51
C HIS A 219 0.92 -16.82 2.34
N MET A 220 0.89 -18.13 2.56
CA MET A 220 1.03 -19.15 1.53
C MET A 220 -0.18 -19.14 0.58
N GLU A 221 -1.41 -19.03 1.10
CA GLU A 221 -2.61 -18.89 0.29
C GLU A 221 -2.54 -17.62 -0.59
N GLN A 222 -2.04 -16.51 -0.03
CA GLN A 222 -1.81 -15.29 -0.81
C GLN A 222 -0.78 -15.51 -1.92
N TYR A 223 0.32 -16.20 -1.61
CA TYR A 223 1.37 -16.53 -2.57
C TYR A 223 0.85 -17.43 -3.71
N GLU A 224 0.08 -18.47 -3.40
CA GLU A 224 -0.55 -19.35 -4.39
C GLU A 224 -1.52 -18.58 -5.30
N ASN A 225 -2.32 -17.67 -4.73
CA ASN A 225 -3.22 -16.82 -5.50
C ASN A 225 -2.48 -15.86 -6.46
N ILE A 226 -1.28 -15.41 -6.09
CA ILE A 226 -0.39 -14.60 -6.93
C ILE A 226 0.25 -15.46 -8.02
N LEU A 227 0.74 -16.67 -7.69
CA LEU A 227 1.29 -17.62 -8.65
C LEU A 227 0.26 -18.08 -9.69
N ALA A 228 -0.98 -18.29 -9.28
CA ALA A 228 -2.09 -18.62 -10.16
C ALA A 228 -2.51 -17.44 -11.07
N GLY A 229 -1.98 -16.23 -10.86
CA GLY A 229 -2.34 -15.04 -11.63
C GLY A 229 -3.82 -14.67 -11.50
N SER A 230 -4.45 -15.00 -10.37
CA SER A 230 -5.90 -14.82 -10.18
C SER A 230 -6.30 -13.34 -10.31
N GLU A 231 -7.47 -13.08 -10.90
CA GLU A 231 -7.97 -11.69 -11.05
C GLU A 231 -8.07 -10.98 -9.71
N ARG A 232 -8.45 -11.70 -8.65
CA ARG A 232 -8.50 -11.20 -7.27
C ARG A 232 -7.13 -10.75 -6.77
N ALA A 233 -6.06 -11.49 -7.07
CA ALA A 233 -4.70 -11.10 -6.68
C ALA A 233 -4.26 -9.83 -7.41
N VAL A 234 -4.48 -9.76 -8.73
CA VAL A 234 -4.17 -8.57 -9.54
C VAL A 234 -4.93 -7.35 -9.03
N GLN A 235 -6.23 -7.48 -8.75
CA GLN A 235 -7.05 -6.38 -8.25
C GLN A 235 -6.58 -5.91 -6.87
N ARG A 236 -6.30 -6.83 -5.93
CA ARG A 236 -5.79 -6.49 -4.60
C ARG A 236 -4.45 -5.76 -4.67
N LEU A 237 -3.49 -6.29 -5.45
CA LEU A 237 -2.17 -5.68 -5.63
C LEU A 237 -2.27 -4.29 -6.28
N SER A 238 -3.15 -4.13 -7.26
CA SER A 238 -3.40 -2.85 -7.91
C SER A 238 -4.04 -1.84 -6.95
N SER A 239 -5.05 -2.25 -6.16
CA SER A 239 -5.68 -1.36 -5.18
C SER A 239 -4.71 -0.96 -4.06
N SER A 240 -3.89 -1.90 -3.60
CA SER A 240 -2.87 -1.65 -2.58
C SER A 240 -1.83 -0.64 -3.07
N SER A 241 -1.35 -0.81 -4.31
CA SER A 241 -0.44 0.13 -4.95
C SER A 241 -1.05 1.54 -5.09
N LEU A 242 -2.33 1.64 -5.43
CA LEU A 242 -3.04 2.93 -5.55
C LEU A 242 -3.12 3.64 -4.19
N THR A 243 -3.51 2.93 -3.14
CA THR A 243 -3.57 3.50 -1.78
C THR A 243 -2.18 3.94 -1.31
N GLN A 244 -1.15 3.12 -1.54
CA GLN A 244 0.24 3.45 -1.18
C GLN A 244 0.74 4.69 -1.96
N PHE A 245 0.36 4.87 -3.22
CA PHE A 245 0.68 6.06 -4.00
C PHE A 245 0.13 7.33 -3.35
N PHE A 246 -1.15 7.36 -2.98
CA PHE A 246 -1.73 8.54 -2.36
C PHE A 246 -1.15 8.83 -0.97
N ILE A 247 -0.95 7.79 -0.15
CA ILE A 247 -0.32 7.95 1.17
C ILE A 247 1.09 8.50 1.03
N SER A 248 1.92 7.88 0.18
CA SER A 248 3.31 8.33 -0.01
C SER A 248 3.40 9.71 -0.67
N ALA A 249 2.54 10.03 -1.63
CA ALA A 249 2.46 11.36 -2.24
C ALA A 249 2.06 12.44 -1.21
N PHE A 250 1.13 12.13 -0.32
CA PHE A 250 0.72 13.04 0.76
C PHE A 250 1.87 13.31 1.74
N VAL A 251 2.55 12.25 2.19
CA VAL A 251 3.72 12.39 3.07
C VAL A 251 4.86 13.14 2.36
N LEU A 252 5.09 12.87 1.07
CA LEU A 252 6.08 13.58 0.27
C LEU A 252 5.72 15.07 0.10
N ALA A 253 4.44 15.43 0.00
CA ALA A 253 4.00 16.82 -0.03
C ALA A 253 4.29 17.55 1.29
N ILE A 254 4.10 16.88 2.43
CA ILE A 254 4.50 17.41 3.75
C ILE A 254 6.02 17.61 3.81
N ALA A 255 6.79 16.64 3.30
CA ALA A 255 8.24 16.73 3.22
C ALA A 255 8.71 17.90 2.36
N VAL A 256 8.07 18.15 1.20
CA VAL A 256 8.33 19.33 0.38
C VAL A 256 8.03 20.61 1.16
N GLY A 257 6.95 20.64 1.95
CA GLY A 257 6.69 21.74 2.88
C GLY A 257 7.83 21.96 3.89
N GLY A 258 8.34 20.87 4.49
CA GLY A 258 9.52 20.91 5.37
C GLY A 258 10.78 21.44 4.67
N ALA A 259 11.02 21.01 3.42
CA ALA A 259 12.15 21.48 2.61
C ALA A 259 12.01 22.97 2.25
N ILE A 260 10.79 23.47 1.98
CA ILE A 260 10.53 24.90 1.77
C ILE A 260 10.79 25.71 3.04
N ILE A 261 10.43 25.18 4.21
CA ILE A 261 10.77 25.82 5.49
C ILE A 261 12.29 25.87 5.64
N ASN A 262 12.99 24.75 5.44
CA ASN A 262 14.46 24.73 5.52
C ASN A 262 15.11 25.72 4.53
N PHE A 263 14.64 25.74 3.28
CA PHE A 263 15.11 26.70 2.26
C PHE A 263 14.98 28.15 2.72
N ASN A 264 13.86 28.52 3.32
CA ASN A 264 13.64 29.89 3.83
C ASN A 264 14.48 30.21 5.07
N LEU A 265 14.88 29.21 5.86
CA LEU A 265 15.82 29.38 6.98
C LEU A 265 17.22 29.70 6.47
N ILE A 266 17.66 29.04 5.40
CA ILE A 266 19.02 29.14 4.87
C ILE A 266 19.20 30.31 3.90
N ALA A 267 18.24 30.57 3.01
CA ALA A 267 18.43 31.48 1.88
C ALA A 267 18.71 32.93 2.29
N ARG A 268 18.11 33.42 3.38
CA ARG A 268 18.29 34.81 3.84
C ARG A 268 19.72 35.09 4.36
N PRO A 269 20.25 34.33 5.34
CA PRO A 269 21.66 34.46 5.76
C PRO A 269 22.64 34.33 4.59
N MET A 270 22.38 33.39 3.67
CA MET A 270 23.24 33.17 2.51
C MET A 270 23.27 34.35 1.54
N ALA A 271 22.19 35.14 1.47
CA ALA A 271 22.17 36.37 0.69
C ALA A 271 23.16 37.41 1.23
N GLU A 272 23.42 37.43 2.52
CA GLU A 272 24.42 38.36 3.06
C GLU A 272 25.85 37.84 2.91
N MET A 273 26.05 36.53 3.09
CA MET A 273 27.37 35.91 3.00
C MET A 273 27.90 35.79 1.58
N VAL A 274 27.03 35.50 0.61
CA VAL A 274 27.38 35.23 -0.80
C VAL A 274 27.06 36.42 -1.72
N GLY A 275 26.41 37.46 -1.18
CA GLY A 275 26.06 38.69 -1.89
C GLY A 275 24.69 38.63 -2.58
N GLY A 276 23.69 39.25 -1.96
CA GLY A 276 22.27 39.10 -2.31
C GLY A 276 21.85 39.80 -3.59
N THR A 277 22.69 40.70 -4.11
CA THR A 277 22.50 41.35 -5.41
C THR A 277 23.17 40.61 -6.55
N SER A 278 24.05 39.64 -6.25
CA SER A 278 24.67 38.82 -7.28
C SER A 278 23.63 37.84 -7.84
N ARG A 279 23.46 37.87 -9.17
CA ARG A 279 22.56 36.96 -9.88
C ARG A 279 23.37 36.12 -10.85
N ILE A 280 23.12 34.81 -10.84
CA ILE A 280 23.68 33.87 -11.79
C ILE A 280 22.52 33.32 -12.61
N MET A 281 22.58 33.46 -13.95
CA MET A 281 21.52 33.00 -14.86
C MET A 281 20.10 33.50 -14.51
N GLY A 282 19.99 34.70 -13.93
CA GLY A 282 18.71 35.33 -13.56
C GLY A 282 18.18 34.98 -12.17
N PHE A 283 18.76 33.98 -11.48
CA PHE A 283 18.43 33.61 -10.09
C PHE A 283 19.39 34.26 -9.10
N GLN A 284 18.96 34.50 -7.86
CA GLN A 284 19.86 35.03 -6.82
C GLN A 284 20.87 33.95 -6.41
N THR A 285 22.15 34.30 -6.27
CA THR A 285 23.19 33.33 -5.89
C THR A 285 22.91 32.65 -4.55
N ALA A 286 22.25 33.38 -3.63
CA ALA A 286 21.79 32.89 -2.34
C ALA A 286 20.78 31.74 -2.44
N GLU A 287 19.81 31.86 -3.36
CA GLU A 287 18.79 30.85 -3.61
C GLU A 287 19.43 29.57 -4.17
N ILE A 288 20.38 29.71 -5.09
CA ILE A 288 21.12 28.57 -5.65
C ILE A 288 21.92 27.88 -4.54
N ALA A 289 22.63 28.64 -3.70
CA ALA A 289 23.45 28.07 -2.64
C ALA A 289 22.61 27.33 -1.59
N ALA A 290 21.46 27.90 -1.17
CA ALA A 290 20.53 27.23 -0.26
C ALA A 290 19.95 25.95 -0.86
N LEU A 291 19.59 25.96 -2.16
CA LEU A 291 19.11 24.78 -2.86
C LEU A 291 20.19 23.67 -2.92
N VAL A 292 21.45 24.03 -3.18
CA VAL A 292 22.55 23.06 -3.23
C VAL A 292 22.77 22.38 -1.88
N ILE A 293 22.71 23.13 -0.78
CA ILE A 293 22.83 22.57 0.58
C ILE A 293 21.74 21.51 0.81
N ILE A 294 20.47 21.88 0.57
CA ILE A 294 19.33 20.96 0.74
C ILE A 294 19.44 19.75 -0.19
N LEU A 295 19.87 19.93 -1.45
CA LEU A 295 20.03 18.82 -2.38
C LEU A 295 21.13 17.83 -1.92
N VAL A 296 22.26 18.35 -1.44
CA VAL A 296 23.33 17.52 -0.88
C VAL A 296 22.82 16.78 0.36
N GLU A 297 22.07 17.46 1.21
CA GLU A 297 21.52 16.92 2.44
C GLU A 297 20.50 15.81 2.18
N VAL A 298 19.54 16.03 1.27
CA VAL A 298 18.58 15.00 0.82
C VAL A 298 19.32 13.81 0.19
N ALA A 299 20.35 14.05 -0.62
CA ALA A 299 21.16 12.99 -1.21
C ALA A 299 21.92 12.18 -0.15
N MET A 300 22.55 12.84 0.83
CA MET A 300 23.24 12.17 1.93
C MET A 300 22.26 11.41 2.83
N GLY A 301 21.08 11.97 3.10
CA GLY A 301 20.00 11.32 3.84
C GLY A 301 19.52 10.05 3.15
N LEU A 302 19.32 10.12 1.83
CA LEU A 302 18.95 8.95 1.04
C LEU A 302 20.04 7.87 1.07
N PHE A 303 21.32 8.24 0.96
CA PHE A 303 22.43 7.27 1.07
C PHE A 303 22.54 6.66 2.47
N LEU A 304 22.26 7.44 3.52
CA LEU A 304 22.24 6.95 4.90
C LEU A 304 21.14 5.90 5.09
N MET A 305 19.92 6.20 4.62
CA MET A 305 18.76 5.30 4.73
C MET A 305 18.94 4.01 3.94
N GLU A 306 19.57 4.10 2.77
CA GLU A 306 19.93 2.93 1.96
C GLU A 306 21.01 2.09 2.64
N SER A 307 22.05 2.74 3.20
CA SER A 307 23.12 2.06 3.92
C SER A 307 22.62 1.39 5.21
N MET A 308 21.55 1.88 5.82
CA MET A 308 20.89 1.25 6.97
C MET A 308 19.93 0.11 6.57
N ARG A 309 19.73 -0.15 5.27
CA ARG A 309 18.75 -1.11 4.72
C ARG A 309 17.30 -0.82 5.14
N ILE A 310 17.01 0.45 5.42
CA ILE A 310 15.63 0.90 5.66
C ILE A 310 14.94 1.04 4.30
N THR A 311 15.63 1.63 3.33
CA THR A 311 15.16 1.75 1.94
C THR A 311 15.89 0.81 0.98
N ARG A 312 15.29 0.55 -0.19
CA ARG A 312 15.87 -0.25 -1.28
C ARG A 312 15.81 0.46 -2.63
N LEU A 313 16.09 1.76 -2.64
CA LEU A 313 16.10 2.56 -3.87
C LEU A 313 17.31 2.24 -4.75
N PHE A 314 18.44 1.82 -4.15
CA PHE A 314 19.71 1.56 -4.84
C PHE A 314 20.26 0.18 -4.47
N PRO A 315 19.81 -0.89 -5.18
CA PRO A 315 20.19 -2.29 -4.87
C PRO A 315 21.70 -2.53 -4.78
N LEU A 316 22.49 -1.72 -5.50
CA LEU A 316 23.96 -1.78 -5.50
C LEU A 316 24.57 -1.53 -4.11
N ILE A 317 23.96 -0.66 -3.30
CA ILE A 317 24.46 -0.29 -1.96
C ILE A 317 24.10 -1.38 -0.94
N GLY A 318 22.91 -1.97 -1.07
CA GLY A 318 22.46 -3.07 -0.21
C GLY A 318 23.34 -4.34 -0.33
N ALA A 319 23.93 -4.56 -1.51
CA ALA A 319 24.82 -5.67 -1.82
C ALA A 319 26.28 -5.45 -1.39
N LEU A 320 26.64 -4.28 -0.86
CA LEU A 320 28.00 -4.02 -0.38
C LEU A 320 28.32 -4.80 0.88
N ASN A 321 29.60 -5.16 1.02
CA ASN A 321 30.14 -5.79 2.24
C ASN A 321 29.84 -4.94 3.49
N ASP A 322 29.49 -5.61 4.59
CA ASP A 322 29.08 -4.97 5.85
C ASP A 322 30.05 -3.88 6.35
N LYS A 323 31.36 -4.12 6.24
CA LYS A 323 32.39 -3.15 6.65
C LYS A 323 32.33 -1.83 5.87
N LEU A 324 32.11 -1.91 4.56
CA LEU A 324 32.00 -0.71 3.70
C LEU A 324 30.70 0.03 4.00
N ARG A 325 29.61 -0.70 4.23
CA ARG A 325 28.31 -0.12 4.57
C ARG A 325 28.36 0.65 5.89
N VAL A 326 28.93 0.07 6.95
CA VAL A 326 29.10 0.77 8.25
C VAL A 326 29.97 2.01 8.08
N ARG A 327 31.03 1.95 7.27
CA ARG A 327 31.86 3.12 6.97
C ARG A 327 31.06 4.21 6.24
N MET A 328 30.23 3.84 5.27
CA MET A 328 29.34 4.78 4.57
C MET A 328 28.33 5.43 5.51
N ILE A 329 27.74 4.67 6.45
CA ILE A 329 26.84 5.22 7.48
C ILE A 329 27.55 6.33 8.26
N TRP A 330 28.76 6.07 8.78
CA TRP A 330 29.51 7.08 9.55
C TRP A 330 29.92 8.29 8.70
N ILE A 331 30.31 8.09 7.44
CA ILE A 331 30.68 9.19 6.53
C ILE A 331 29.47 10.06 6.22
N THR A 332 28.37 9.47 5.77
CA THR A 332 27.14 10.20 5.40
C THR A 332 26.51 10.90 6.60
N PHE A 333 26.46 10.22 7.75
CA PHE A 333 26.03 10.82 9.00
C PHE A 333 26.94 11.98 9.43
N GLY A 334 28.27 11.83 9.30
CA GLY A 334 29.22 12.90 9.62
C GLY A 334 29.04 14.14 8.74
N ILE A 335 28.78 13.96 7.44
CA ILE A 335 28.48 15.07 6.51
C ILE A 335 27.15 15.74 6.88
N LEU A 336 26.09 14.95 7.15
CA LEU A 336 24.79 15.48 7.58
C LEU A 336 24.89 16.26 8.89
N LEU A 337 25.63 15.74 9.86
CA LEU A 337 25.87 16.42 11.13
C LEU A 337 26.63 17.73 10.93
N ALA A 338 27.64 17.75 10.06
CA ALA A 338 28.38 18.97 9.73
C ALA A 338 27.46 20.01 9.07
N LEU A 339 26.63 19.61 8.11
CA LEU A 339 25.66 20.50 7.46
C LEU A 339 24.61 21.01 8.46
N ALA A 340 24.08 20.15 9.33
CA ALA A 340 23.12 20.56 10.37
C ALA A 340 23.73 21.58 11.35
N CYS A 341 25.00 21.44 11.71
CA CYS A 341 25.71 22.45 12.50
C CYS A 341 25.86 23.78 11.76
N VAL A 342 26.17 23.75 10.46
CA VAL A 342 26.24 24.96 9.62
C VAL A 342 24.87 25.63 9.53
N GLU A 343 23.80 24.87 9.32
CA GLU A 343 22.42 25.38 9.23
C GLU A 343 21.92 25.96 10.55
N ALA A 344 22.25 25.34 11.69
CA ALA A 344 21.99 25.93 13.00
C ALA A 344 22.69 27.29 13.16
N GLY A 345 23.94 27.40 12.68
CA GLY A 345 24.67 28.67 12.63
C GLY A 345 24.05 29.70 11.70
N LEU A 346 23.59 29.29 10.52
CA LEU A 346 22.87 30.17 9.58
C LEU A 346 21.53 30.64 10.16
N ALA A 347 20.79 29.77 10.84
CA ALA A 347 19.55 30.12 11.51
C ALA A 347 19.77 31.13 12.66
N TYR A 348 20.87 30.99 13.40
CA TYR A 348 21.31 32.00 14.37
C TYR A 348 21.58 33.35 13.69
N MET A 349 22.34 33.34 12.59
CA MET A 349 22.62 34.56 11.81
C MET A 349 21.34 35.21 11.28
N ARG A 350 20.36 34.41 10.81
CA ARG A 350 19.07 34.93 10.34
C ARG A 350 18.36 35.76 11.40
N GLU A 351 18.34 35.28 12.63
CA GLU A 351 17.66 35.95 13.73
C GLU A 351 18.38 37.25 14.11
N LEU A 352 19.71 37.22 14.17
CA LEU A 352 20.52 38.42 14.42
C LEU A 352 20.25 39.50 13.35
N LEU A 353 20.22 39.13 12.07
CA LEU A 353 19.94 40.05 10.97
C LEU A 353 18.52 40.61 11.01
N MET A 354 17.56 39.81 11.45
CA MET A 354 16.18 40.28 11.63
C MET A 354 16.07 41.27 12.79
N GLN A 355 16.83 41.08 13.87
CA GLN A 355 16.90 42.00 14.99
C GLN A 355 17.53 43.34 14.57
N ASP A 356 18.67 43.30 13.88
CA ASP A 356 19.36 44.51 13.38
C ASP A 356 18.49 45.31 12.41
N ALA A 357 17.78 44.62 11.50
CA ALA A 357 16.85 45.25 10.58
C ALA A 357 15.64 45.88 11.28
N ALA A 358 15.14 45.28 12.36
CA ALA A 358 14.05 45.82 13.16
C ALA A 358 14.50 47.06 13.96
N ALA A 359 15.68 47.02 14.58
CA ALA A 359 16.27 48.14 15.29
C ALA A 359 16.50 49.34 14.35
N THR A 360 17.08 49.10 13.17
CA THR A 360 17.30 50.15 12.16
C THR A 360 15.99 50.77 11.68
N ARG A 361 14.94 49.96 11.47
CA ARG A 361 13.60 50.48 11.08
C ARG A 361 12.92 51.28 12.19
N ALA A 362 13.15 50.92 13.45
CA ALA A 362 12.64 51.68 14.59
C ALA A 362 13.34 53.04 14.69
N LEU A 363 14.67 53.07 14.52
CA LEU A 363 15.46 54.31 14.50
C LEU A 363 15.10 55.25 13.33
N LEU A 364 14.62 54.70 12.21
CA LEU A 364 14.22 55.46 11.02
C LEU A 364 12.75 55.94 11.05
N ARG A 365 11.93 55.51 12.02
CA ARG A 365 10.59 56.07 12.24
C ARG A 365 10.70 57.21 13.26
N GLU A 366 10.38 58.43 12.83
CA GLU A 366 10.48 59.67 13.63
C GLU A 366 9.58 59.69 14.90
N ASP A 367 8.56 58.83 14.98
CA ASP A 367 7.83 58.61 16.21
C ASP A 367 8.59 57.60 17.07
N GLY A 368 9.29 58.09 18.09
CA GLY A 368 10.08 57.35 19.08
C GLY A 368 9.25 56.35 19.89
N VAL A 369 8.76 55.31 19.24
CA VAL A 369 8.21 54.13 19.90
C VAL A 369 9.40 53.39 20.51
N GLU A 370 9.42 53.30 21.83
CA GLU A 370 10.39 52.51 22.58
C GLU A 370 10.53 51.13 21.94
N VAL A 371 11.77 50.77 21.60
CA VAL A 371 12.12 49.40 21.25
C VAL A 371 11.86 48.58 22.51
N VAL A 372 10.70 47.92 22.57
CA VAL A 372 10.42 46.94 23.62
C VAL A 372 11.39 45.78 23.40
N GLU A 373 12.53 45.83 24.09
CA GLU A 373 13.42 44.68 24.24
C GLU A 373 12.62 43.55 24.90
N SER A 374 12.14 42.63 24.08
CA SER A 374 11.41 41.48 24.57
C SER A 374 12.43 40.52 25.21
N SER A 375 12.44 40.43 26.54
CA SER A 375 13.26 39.49 27.35
C SER A 375 13.10 38.00 26.98
N TYR A 376 12.25 37.67 26.01
CA TYR A 376 11.98 36.31 25.53
C TYR A 376 12.57 36.02 24.13
N LEU A 377 13.34 36.93 23.53
CA LEU A 377 13.94 36.74 22.18
C LEU A 377 14.92 35.56 22.11
N TRP A 378 15.57 35.19 23.21
CA TRP A 378 16.45 34.01 23.24
C TRP A 378 15.67 32.71 22.95
N ILE A 379 14.36 32.66 23.26
CA ILE A 379 13.51 31.51 22.99
C ILE A 379 13.30 31.37 21.47
N THR A 380 13.09 32.48 20.75
CA THR A 380 12.94 32.44 19.29
C THR A 380 14.26 32.09 18.63
N THR A 381 15.39 32.66 19.07
CA THR A 381 16.72 32.30 18.56
C THR A 381 17.02 30.81 18.79
N ALA A 382 16.83 30.30 20.01
CA ALA A 382 17.07 28.90 20.34
C ALA A 382 16.13 27.95 19.56
N ALA A 383 14.87 28.32 19.37
CA ALA A 383 13.92 27.55 18.58
C ALA A 383 14.31 27.51 17.08
N GLN A 384 14.74 28.63 16.50
CA GLN A 384 15.18 28.69 15.09
C GLN A 384 16.48 27.90 14.88
N MET A 385 17.44 27.99 15.79
CA MET A 385 18.65 27.17 15.77
C MET A 385 18.33 25.68 15.91
N GLY A 386 17.45 25.33 16.85
CA GLY A 386 16.97 23.95 17.03
C GLY A 386 16.27 23.42 15.79
N MET A 387 15.42 24.23 15.14
CA MET A 387 14.79 23.88 13.87
C MET A 387 15.83 23.69 12.75
N GLY A 388 16.79 24.62 12.59
CA GLY A 388 17.87 24.50 11.60
C GLY A 388 18.76 23.28 11.81
N PHE A 389 18.92 22.81 13.05
CA PHE A 389 19.65 21.59 13.35
C PHE A 389 18.83 20.31 13.10
N ILE A 390 17.53 20.32 13.46
CA ILE A 390 16.67 19.13 13.41
C ILE A 390 16.14 18.86 12.00
N LEU A 391 15.79 19.92 11.25
CA LEU A 391 15.18 19.80 9.93
C LEU A 391 16.02 18.95 8.97
N PRO A 392 17.37 19.05 8.95
CA PRO A 392 18.17 18.17 8.12
C PRO A 392 17.95 16.69 8.38
N PHE A 393 17.97 16.30 9.65
CA PHE A 393 17.69 14.91 10.02
C PHE A 393 16.25 14.51 9.69
N ALA A 394 15.29 15.43 9.85
CA ALA A 394 13.91 15.18 9.46
C ALA A 394 13.77 14.93 7.94
N LEU A 395 14.51 15.66 7.11
CA LEU A 395 14.52 15.49 5.65
C LEU A 395 15.15 14.17 5.19
N THR A 396 16.02 13.54 6.00
CA THR A 396 16.51 12.19 5.69
C THR A 396 15.39 11.14 5.62
N PHE A 397 14.33 11.31 6.43
CA PHE A 397 13.19 10.38 6.45
C PHE A 397 12.35 10.46 5.17
N VAL A 398 12.54 11.47 4.32
CA VAL A 398 11.88 11.60 3.02
C VAL A 398 12.20 10.43 2.10
N ALA A 399 13.33 9.75 2.32
CA ALA A 399 13.69 8.54 1.58
C ALA A 399 12.62 7.43 1.68
N ILE A 400 11.98 7.25 2.84
CA ILE A 400 10.97 6.20 3.08
C ILE A 400 9.71 6.40 2.21
N PRO A 401 8.99 7.54 2.29
CA PRO A 401 7.85 7.78 1.41
C PRO A 401 8.28 7.91 -0.06
N LEU A 402 9.49 8.39 -0.35
CA LEU A 402 10.00 8.47 -1.72
C LEU A 402 10.14 7.07 -2.35
N GLU A 403 10.66 6.08 -1.63
CA GLU A 403 10.71 4.68 -2.09
C GLU A 403 9.30 4.14 -2.39
N SER A 404 8.39 4.26 -1.42
CA SER A 404 7.00 3.85 -1.59
C SER A 404 6.33 4.55 -2.78
N PHE A 405 6.63 5.84 -2.97
CA PHE A 405 6.13 6.64 -4.08
C PHE A 405 6.68 6.14 -5.41
N VAL A 406 7.99 5.89 -5.54
CA VAL A 406 8.60 5.40 -6.79
C VAL A 406 8.03 4.03 -7.20
N HIS A 407 7.89 3.10 -6.26
CA HIS A 407 7.31 1.78 -6.54
C HIS A 407 5.84 1.87 -6.98
N SER A 408 5.03 2.62 -6.25
CA SER A 408 3.60 2.77 -6.54
C SER A 408 3.32 3.64 -7.77
N LEU A 409 4.14 4.67 -8.02
CA LEU A 409 4.08 5.55 -9.19
C LEU A 409 4.21 4.75 -10.47
N ARG A 410 5.09 3.75 -10.53
CA ARG A 410 5.22 2.87 -11.71
C ARG A 410 3.89 2.20 -12.05
N THR A 411 3.21 1.64 -11.06
CA THR A 411 1.92 0.97 -11.24
C THR A 411 0.83 1.97 -11.65
N VAL A 412 0.75 3.13 -10.98
CA VAL A 412 -0.23 4.17 -11.29
C VAL A 412 -0.01 4.76 -12.69
N MET A 413 1.24 5.03 -13.07
CA MET A 413 1.60 5.46 -14.43
C MET A 413 1.23 4.41 -15.46
N GLY A 414 1.41 3.12 -15.15
CA GLY A 414 0.97 2.02 -16.01
C GLY A 414 -0.53 2.06 -16.27
N ILE A 415 -1.35 2.25 -15.22
CA ILE A 415 -2.80 2.36 -15.32
C ILE A 415 -3.20 3.62 -16.11
N LEU A 416 -2.57 4.76 -15.83
CA LEU A 416 -2.83 6.03 -16.51
C LEU A 416 -2.49 5.95 -17.99
N LEU A 417 -1.36 5.33 -18.35
CA LEU A 417 -0.95 5.19 -19.74
C LEU A 417 -1.87 4.23 -20.51
N VAL A 418 -2.36 3.15 -19.88
CA VAL A 418 -3.44 2.32 -20.44
C VAL A 418 -4.70 3.14 -20.68
N ALA A 419 -5.12 3.96 -19.70
CA ALA A 419 -6.29 4.83 -19.85
C ALA A 419 -6.11 5.86 -20.98
N LEU A 420 -4.92 6.46 -21.11
CA LEU A 420 -4.57 7.39 -22.17
C LEU A 420 -4.64 6.71 -23.55
N LEU A 421 -4.07 5.50 -23.69
CA LEU A 421 -4.16 4.74 -24.93
C LEU A 421 -5.61 4.39 -25.28
N ARG A 422 -6.45 4.02 -24.30
CA ARG A 422 -7.88 3.78 -24.50
C ARG A 422 -8.60 5.02 -24.99
N SER A 423 -8.32 6.18 -24.40
CA SER A 423 -8.86 7.47 -24.83
C SER A 423 -8.40 7.82 -26.25
N LEU A 424 -7.13 7.57 -26.59
CA LEU A 424 -6.60 7.80 -27.92
C LEU A 424 -7.26 6.89 -28.98
N ILE A 425 -7.50 5.61 -28.66
CA ILE A 425 -8.24 4.68 -29.53
C ILE A 425 -9.64 5.22 -29.80
N TRP A 426 -10.32 5.71 -28.76
CA TRP A 426 -11.64 6.31 -28.90
C TRP A 426 -11.61 7.57 -29.77
N LEU A 427 -10.68 8.49 -29.53
CA LEU A 427 -10.51 9.73 -30.30
C LEU A 427 -10.21 9.44 -31.78
N LEU A 428 -9.30 8.51 -32.08
CA LEU A 428 -8.99 8.13 -33.45
C LEU A 428 -10.22 7.56 -34.17
N ARG A 429 -11.01 6.72 -33.51
CA ARG A 429 -12.27 6.21 -34.08
C ARG A 429 -13.30 7.31 -34.28
N LEU A 430 -13.40 8.25 -33.34
CA LEU A 430 -14.29 9.41 -33.44
C LEU A 430 -13.91 10.29 -34.63
N PHE A 431 -12.65 10.70 -34.74
CA PHE A 431 -12.16 11.51 -35.86
C PHE A 431 -12.31 10.79 -37.21
N GLY A 432 -12.07 9.48 -37.26
CA GLY A 432 -12.34 8.69 -38.45
C GLY A 432 -13.81 8.75 -38.86
N ASN A 433 -14.74 8.63 -37.91
CA ASN A 433 -16.17 8.74 -38.18
C ASN A 433 -16.57 10.16 -38.61
N VAL A 434 -16.08 11.19 -37.91
CA VAL A 434 -16.31 12.59 -38.25
C VAL A 434 -15.83 12.88 -39.66
N ALA A 435 -14.62 12.46 -40.03
CA ALA A 435 -14.09 12.67 -41.39
C ALA A 435 -15.01 12.08 -42.47
N ARG A 436 -15.57 10.88 -42.23
CA ARG A 436 -16.54 10.27 -43.15
C ARG A 436 -17.82 11.10 -43.27
N PHE A 437 -18.43 11.49 -42.14
CA PHE A 437 -19.65 12.30 -42.14
C PHE A 437 -19.42 13.70 -42.71
N SER A 438 -18.29 14.35 -42.41
CA SER A 438 -17.90 15.63 -43.00
C SER A 438 -17.72 15.52 -44.50
N GLY A 439 -17.23 14.39 -45.01
CA GLY A 439 -17.17 14.13 -46.45
C GLY A 439 -18.53 14.06 -47.12
N GLU A 440 -19.49 13.37 -46.49
CA GLU A 440 -20.87 13.32 -46.97
C GLU A 440 -21.55 14.69 -46.88
N MET A 441 -21.32 15.43 -45.79
CA MET A 441 -21.84 16.79 -45.59
C MET A 441 -21.25 17.78 -46.61
N LEU A 442 -19.94 17.71 -46.89
CA LEU A 442 -19.29 18.53 -47.91
C LEU A 442 -19.86 18.28 -49.30
N VAL A 443 -20.16 17.02 -49.63
CA VAL A 443 -20.86 16.69 -50.88
C VAL A 443 -22.26 17.32 -50.91
N ASN A 444 -23.01 17.27 -49.80
CA ASN A 444 -24.33 17.90 -49.75
C ASN A 444 -24.26 19.43 -49.83
N PHE A 445 -23.27 20.07 -49.21
CA PHE A 445 -23.04 21.52 -49.35
C PHE A 445 -22.63 21.88 -50.77
N TYR A 446 -21.77 21.07 -51.41
CA TYR A 446 -21.39 21.25 -52.81
C TYR A 446 -22.62 21.18 -53.73
N ASP A 447 -23.52 20.21 -53.51
CA ASP A 447 -24.79 20.11 -54.23
C ASP A 447 -25.74 21.29 -53.94
N LEU A 448 -25.71 21.90 -52.75
CA LEU A 448 -26.50 23.10 -52.41
C LEU A 448 -26.07 24.33 -53.24
N PHE A 449 -24.76 24.52 -53.46
CA PHE A 449 -24.24 25.61 -54.30
C PHE A 449 -24.66 25.50 -55.77
N ILE A 450 -24.95 24.28 -56.25
CA ILE A 450 -25.33 23.98 -57.63
C ILE A 450 -26.84 23.70 -57.74
N PHE A 451 -27.62 24.09 -56.73
CA PHE A 451 -29.03 23.72 -56.62
C PHE A 451 -29.89 24.19 -57.82
N ALA A 452 -29.65 25.39 -58.36
CA ALA A 452 -30.45 25.93 -59.47
C ALA A 452 -30.31 25.12 -60.79
N PRO A 453 -29.08 24.81 -61.28
CA PRO A 453 -28.90 23.89 -62.40
C PRO A 453 -29.47 22.48 -62.13
N LEU A 454 -29.28 21.96 -60.91
CA LEU A 454 -29.73 20.62 -60.52
C LEU A 454 -31.27 20.47 -60.54
N TRP A 455 -31.99 21.53 -60.16
CA TRP A 455 -33.46 21.54 -60.20
C TRP A 455 -33.98 21.46 -61.64
N ILE A 456 -33.37 22.23 -62.56
CA ILE A 456 -33.70 22.21 -63.99
C ILE A 456 -33.41 20.83 -64.60
N GLU A 457 -32.25 20.24 -64.31
CA GLU A 457 -31.87 18.91 -64.79
C GLU A 457 -32.86 17.82 -64.30
N ARG A 458 -33.23 17.84 -63.01
CA ARG A 458 -34.20 16.88 -62.44
C ARG A 458 -35.58 17.01 -63.06
N GLN A 459 -36.04 18.23 -63.34
CA GLN A 459 -37.35 18.46 -63.94
C GLN A 459 -37.41 17.95 -65.39
N ILE A 460 -36.30 18.07 -66.14
CA ILE A 460 -36.16 17.51 -67.49
C ILE A 460 -36.11 15.98 -67.44
N GLN A 461 -35.34 15.39 -66.52
CA GLN A 461 -35.27 13.93 -66.36
C GLN A 461 -36.60 13.32 -65.89
N GLN A 462 -37.35 13.98 -65.01
CA GLN A 462 -38.68 13.52 -64.61
C GLN A 462 -39.67 13.56 -65.77
N ARG A 463 -39.64 14.60 -66.60
CA ARG A 463 -40.44 14.66 -67.83
C ARG A 463 -40.05 13.56 -68.81
N GLN A 464 -38.76 13.29 -69.01
CA GLN A 464 -38.31 12.20 -69.87
C GLN A 464 -38.70 10.81 -69.35
N LYS A 465 -38.62 10.58 -68.03
CA LYS A 465 -39.06 9.32 -67.41
C LYS A 465 -40.58 9.12 -67.49
N GLN A 466 -41.36 10.18 -67.31
CA GLN A 466 -42.82 10.14 -67.51
C GLN A 466 -43.18 9.85 -68.96
N VAL A 467 -42.47 10.46 -69.92
CA VAL A 467 -42.66 10.21 -71.36
C VAL A 467 -42.25 8.78 -71.76
N ALA A 468 -41.23 8.21 -71.13
CA ALA A 468 -40.84 6.82 -71.35
C ALA A 468 -41.86 5.84 -70.75
N ALA A 469 -42.35 6.09 -69.52
CA ALA A 469 -43.38 5.26 -68.89
C ALA A 469 -44.70 5.27 -69.68
N SER A 470 -45.12 6.42 -70.22
CA SER A 470 -46.29 6.52 -71.09
C SER A 470 -46.11 5.85 -72.46
N ARG A 471 -44.86 5.57 -72.87
CA ARG A 471 -44.55 4.91 -74.14
C ARG A 471 -44.58 3.38 -73.99
N ASP A 472 -44.16 2.84 -72.85
CA ASP A 472 -44.29 1.42 -72.51
C ASP A 472 -45.76 1.01 -72.33
N GLU A 473 -46.60 1.83 -71.68
CA GLU A 473 -48.06 1.61 -71.59
C GLU A 473 -48.77 1.68 -72.96
N GLY A 474 -48.19 2.39 -73.94
CA GLY A 474 -48.72 2.50 -75.30
C GLY A 474 -48.41 1.29 -76.19
N THR A 475 -47.32 0.56 -75.90
CA THR A 475 -46.94 -0.65 -76.64
C THR A 475 -47.79 -1.87 -76.28
N GLU A 476 -48.17 -2.05 -75.00
CA GLU A 476 -49.08 -3.14 -74.58
C GLU A 476 -50.49 -3.02 -75.18
N ASN A 477 -50.98 -1.80 -75.42
CA ASN A 477 -52.31 -1.57 -76.03
C ASN A 477 -52.33 -1.68 -77.56
N SER A 478 -51.16 -1.72 -78.23
CA SER A 478 -51.06 -1.73 -79.70
C SER A 478 -51.01 -3.13 -80.32
N GLU A 479 -50.72 -4.19 -79.55
CA GLU A 479 -50.76 -5.58 -80.03
C GLU A 479 -52.18 -6.19 -80.04
N ASN A 480 -53.20 -5.49 -79.55
CA ASN A 480 -54.52 -6.10 -79.28
C ASN A 480 -55.68 -5.65 -80.19
N VAL A 481 -55.41 -4.92 -81.29
CA VAL A 481 -56.48 -4.49 -82.21
C VAL A 481 -56.08 -4.72 -83.66
N GLY A 482 -56.46 -5.90 -84.20
CA GLY A 482 -56.21 -6.20 -85.60
C GLY A 482 -56.65 -7.57 -86.13
N TYR A 483 -57.71 -8.21 -85.61
CA TYR A 483 -58.46 -9.25 -86.33
C TYR A 483 -59.95 -9.27 -85.93
N GLY A 484 -60.83 -9.24 -86.92
CA GLY A 484 -62.30 -9.33 -86.84
C GLY A 484 -62.96 -8.03 -87.32
N SER A 485 -63.82 -7.96 -88.35
CA SER A 485 -64.67 -8.91 -89.08
C SER A 485 -65.15 -8.18 -90.36
N LEU A 486 -65.20 -8.78 -91.55
CA LEU A 486 -66.28 -9.64 -92.08
C LEU A 486 -65.81 -10.27 -93.41
#